data_AF-A0A512DEX1-F1
#
_entry.id   AF-A0A512DEX1-F1
#
_cell.length_a   1.000
_cell.length_b   1.000
_cell.length_c   1.000
_cell.angle_alpha   90.00
_cell.angle_beta   90.00
_cell.angle_gamma   90.00
#
_symmetry.space_group_name_H-M   'P 1'
#
loop_
_entity.id
_entity.type
_entity.pdbx_description
1 polymer ?
#
loop_
_entity_poly.entity_id
_entity_poly.type
_entity_poly.pdbx_seq_one_letter_code
_entity_poly.pdbx_strand_id
1 'polypeptide(L)'
;MITGEGSLDAQSLHGKAPVGVAHAAARAGVPTVAVCGRRSLTSAQLDRAGLAAAYALTDLEPDVARCLSDAGRLLEDVGAAVARDWLHPTPDRPSPAHPQGD
;
A
#
# COMPACT_ATOMS: atom_id res chain seq x y z
N MET A 1 5.64 3.24 0.49
CA MET A 1 5.74 2.49 -0.80
C MET A 1 4.48 1.67 -0.97
N ILE A 2 3.96 1.53 -2.20
CA ILE A 2 2.77 0.73 -2.50
C ILE A 2 3.19 -0.39 -3.46
N THR A 3 2.76 -1.62 -3.20
CA THR A 3 2.92 -2.77 -4.10
C THR A 3 1.55 -3.40 -4.38
N GLY A 4 1.42 -4.22 -5.42
CA GLY A 4 0.15 -4.90 -5.69
C GLY A 4 0.24 -6.14 -6.56
N GLU A 5 -0.77 -7.00 -6.39
CA GLU A 5 -0.95 -8.26 -7.12
C GLU A 5 -2.42 -8.72 -7.09
N GLY A 6 -2.80 -9.66 -7.95
CA GLY A 6 -4.20 -10.13 -8.02
C GLY A 6 -4.68 -10.87 -6.75
N SER A 7 -3.82 -11.67 -6.13
CA SER A 7 -4.11 -12.44 -4.91
C SER A 7 -2.92 -12.35 -3.97
N LEU A 8 -3.16 -11.92 -2.73
CA LEU A 8 -2.17 -11.89 -1.66
C LEU A 8 -2.40 -13.10 -0.75
N ASP A 9 -1.63 -14.16 -0.99
CA ASP A 9 -1.70 -15.42 -0.26
C ASP A 9 -0.32 -15.90 0.20
N ALA A 10 -0.28 -17.06 0.87
CA ALA A 10 0.96 -17.60 1.41
C ALA A 10 2.01 -17.90 0.32
N GLN A 11 1.61 -18.13 -0.94
CA GLN A 11 2.55 -18.26 -2.05
C GLN A 11 3.08 -16.90 -2.51
N SER A 12 2.27 -15.84 -2.46
CA SER A 12 2.71 -14.48 -2.74
C SER A 12 3.83 -14.00 -1.80
N LEU A 13 3.82 -14.46 -0.55
CA LEU A 13 4.91 -14.24 0.42
C LEU A 13 6.24 -14.90 0.03
N HIS A 14 6.23 -15.83 -0.92
CA HIS A 14 7.44 -16.42 -1.50
C HIS A 14 7.77 -15.81 -2.88
N GLY A 15 6.91 -14.95 -3.41
CA GLY A 15 7.11 -14.23 -4.65
C GLY A 15 8.22 -13.19 -4.52
N LYS A 16 9.21 -13.24 -5.42
CA LYS A 16 10.39 -12.35 -5.37
C LYS A 16 10.05 -10.86 -5.47
N ALA A 17 8.90 -10.49 -6.06
CA ALA A 17 8.57 -9.11 -6.37
C ALA A 17 8.00 -8.31 -5.17
N PRO A 18 6.90 -8.71 -4.49
CA PRO A 18 6.35 -7.93 -3.38
C PRO A 18 7.29 -7.90 -2.17
N VAL A 19 7.92 -9.03 -1.85
CA VAL A 19 8.86 -9.16 -0.73
C VAL A 19 10.17 -8.42 -1.00
N GLY A 20 10.69 -8.47 -2.22
CA GLY A 20 11.91 -7.74 -2.59
C GLY A 20 11.73 -6.23 -2.44
N VAL A 21 10.57 -5.72 -2.87
CA VAL A 21 10.17 -4.33 -2.67
C VAL A 21 10.04 -3.97 -1.19
N ALA A 22 9.33 -4.80 -0.41
CA ALA A 22 9.15 -4.57 1.02
C ALA A 22 10.49 -4.54 1.78
N HIS A 23 11.41 -5.47 1.47
CA HIS A 23 12.75 -5.49 2.05
C HIS A 23 13.58 -4.25 1.67
N ALA A 24 13.51 -3.80 0.42
CA ALA A 24 14.21 -2.59 -0.01
C ALA A 24 13.70 -1.34 0.70
N ALA A 25 12.37 -1.20 0.81
CA ALA A 25 11.72 -0.10 1.52
C ALA A 25 12.00 -0.13 3.02
N ALA A 26 11.99 -1.31 3.65
CA ALA A 26 12.34 -1.48 5.07
C ALA A 26 13.77 -1.02 5.36
N ARG A 27 14.74 -1.31 4.49
CA ARG A 27 16.11 -0.80 4.61
C ARG A 27 16.21 0.73 4.53
N ALA A 28 15.24 1.39 3.90
CA ALA A 28 15.13 2.84 3.82
C ALA A 28 14.23 3.44 4.92
N GLY A 29 13.71 2.63 5.84
CA GLY A 29 12.76 3.08 6.87
C GLY A 29 11.39 3.50 6.31
N VAL A 30 11.06 3.09 5.09
CA VAL A 30 9.79 3.45 4.43
C VAL A 30 8.76 2.33 4.63
N PRO A 31 7.58 2.62 5.20
CA PRO A 31 6.53 1.61 5.33
C PRO A 31 6.03 1.17 3.96
N THR A 32 5.76 -0.14 3.82
CA THR A 32 5.23 -0.74 2.61
C THR A 32 3.82 -1.24 2.85
N VAL A 33 2.90 -0.89 1.95
CA VAL A 33 1.53 -1.39 1.95
C VAL A 33 1.23 -2.14 0.66
N ALA A 34 0.37 -3.15 0.75
CA ALA A 34 -0.06 -3.94 -0.41
C ALA A 34 -1.51 -3.61 -0.80
N VAL A 35 -1.78 -3.51 -2.10
CA VAL A 35 -3.13 -3.45 -2.67
C VAL A 35 -3.35 -4.70 -3.50
N CYS A 36 -4.41 -5.45 -3.22
CA CYS A 36 -4.65 -6.74 -3.87
C CYS A 36 -6.11 -6.97 -4.24
N GLY A 37 -6.37 -7.86 -5.19
CA GLY A 37 -7.75 -8.26 -5.51
C GLY A 37 -8.39 -9.01 -4.34
N ARG A 38 -7.64 -9.96 -3.75
CA ARG A 38 -8.06 -10.75 -2.58
C ARG A 38 -6.92 -10.92 -1.60
N ARG A 39 -7.25 -10.99 -0.31
CA ARG A 39 -6.31 -11.29 0.77
C ARG A 39 -6.75 -12.55 1.51
N SER A 40 -5.81 -13.48 1.67
CA SER A 40 -5.97 -14.64 2.57
C SER A 40 -5.03 -14.58 3.77
N LEU A 41 -4.16 -13.57 3.84
CA LEU A 41 -3.21 -13.38 4.93
C LEU A 41 -3.84 -12.70 6.15
N THR A 42 -3.54 -13.24 7.32
CA THR A 42 -3.80 -12.61 8.62
C THR A 42 -2.83 -11.45 8.89
N SER A 43 -3.16 -10.54 9.81
CA SER A 43 -2.24 -9.46 10.22
C SER A 43 -0.87 -9.99 10.67
N ALA A 44 -0.83 -11.07 11.45
CA ALA A 44 0.43 -11.68 11.88
C ALA A 44 1.26 -12.26 10.72
N GLN A 45 0.65 -12.58 9.58
CA GLN A 45 1.38 -12.96 8.35
C GLN A 45 1.87 -11.74 7.58
N LEU A 46 1.11 -10.64 7.57
CA LEU A 46 1.54 -9.37 6.97
C LEU A 46 2.76 -8.80 7.70
N ASP A 47 2.72 -8.79 9.04
CA ASP A 47 3.83 -8.31 9.87
C ASP A 47 5.12 -9.10 9.59
N ARG A 48 5.01 -10.44 9.53
CA ARG A 48 6.13 -11.32 9.20
C ARG A 48 6.67 -11.11 7.79
N ALA A 49 5.84 -10.62 6.87
CA ALA A 49 6.23 -10.28 5.50
C ALA A 49 6.84 -8.88 5.36
N GLY A 50 6.88 -8.09 6.45
CA GLY A 50 7.34 -6.70 6.41
C GLY A 50 6.35 -5.74 5.74
N LEU A 51 5.08 -6.12 5.64
CA LEU A 51 4.00 -5.26 5.14
C LEU A 51 3.31 -4.58 6.33
N ALA A 52 3.21 -3.25 6.28
CA ALA A 52 2.57 -2.47 7.32
C ALA A 52 1.04 -2.53 7.24
N ALA A 53 0.48 -2.74 6.04
CA ALA A 53 -0.94 -2.95 5.82
C ALA A 53 -1.18 -3.66 4.48
N ALA A 54 -2.37 -4.25 4.32
CA ALA A 54 -2.85 -4.77 3.05
C ALA A 54 -4.33 -4.42 2.85
N TYR A 55 -4.66 -3.93 1.67
CA TYR A 55 -6.00 -3.53 1.26
C TYR A 55 -6.47 -4.47 0.15
N ALA A 56 -7.59 -5.18 0.35
CA ALA A 56 -8.16 -6.05 -0.67
C ALA A 56 -9.40 -5.42 -1.31
N LEU A 57 -9.56 -5.55 -2.62
CA LEU A 57 -10.82 -5.17 -3.30
C LEU A 57 -11.99 -5.95 -2.70
N THR A 58 -11.79 -7.22 -2.32
CA THR A 58 -12.82 -8.01 -1.66
C THR A 58 -13.23 -7.55 -0.26
N ASP A 59 -12.43 -6.68 0.38
CA ASP A 59 -12.83 -6.05 1.65
C ASP A 59 -13.89 -4.95 1.39
N LEU A 60 -13.97 -4.41 0.17
CA LEU A 60 -14.99 -3.44 -0.26
C LEU A 60 -16.16 -4.10 -1.01
N GLU A 61 -15.87 -5.11 -1.83
CA GLU A 61 -16.87 -5.85 -2.60
C GLU A 61 -16.61 -7.37 -2.53
N PRO A 62 -17.38 -8.15 -1.75
CA PRO A 62 -17.12 -9.57 -1.57
C PRO A 62 -17.30 -10.43 -2.84
N ASP A 63 -18.04 -9.94 -3.84
CA ASP A 63 -18.23 -10.64 -5.10
C ASP A 63 -17.06 -10.40 -6.06
N VAL A 64 -16.33 -11.47 -6.37
CA VAL A 64 -15.15 -11.44 -7.25
C VAL A 64 -15.52 -11.00 -8.68
N ALA A 65 -16.69 -11.38 -9.19
CA ALA A 65 -17.10 -10.99 -10.53
C ALA A 65 -17.33 -9.47 -10.60
N ARG A 66 -17.89 -8.89 -9.53
CA ARG A 66 -18.02 -7.43 -9.39
C ARG A 66 -16.69 -6.74 -9.17
N CYS A 67 -15.79 -7.33 -8.37
CA CYS A 67 -14.41 -6.84 -8.25
C CYS A 67 -13.70 -6.73 -9.61
N LEU A 68 -13.90 -7.70 -10.50
CA LEU A 68 -13.26 -7.70 -11.83
C LEU A 68 -13.91 -6.71 -12.80
N SER A 69 -15.23 -6.55 -12.75
CA SER A 69 -15.96 -5.63 -13.64
C SER A 69 -15.85 -4.17 -13.21
N ASP A 70 -15.80 -3.89 -11.91
CA ASP A 70 -15.69 -2.55 -11.31
C ASP A 70 -14.28 -2.24 -10.77
N ALA A 71 -13.25 -2.98 -11.23
CA ALA A 71 -11.89 -2.90 -10.69
C ALA A 71 -11.33 -1.47 -10.61
N GLY A 72 -11.58 -0.65 -11.62
CA GLY A 72 -11.14 0.75 -11.67
C GLY A 72 -11.68 1.58 -10.51
N ARG A 73 -13.02 1.57 -10.31
CA ARG A 73 -13.68 2.29 -9.21
C ARG A 73 -13.17 1.80 -7.85
N LEU A 74 -13.09 0.48 -7.67
CA LEU A 74 -12.64 -0.09 -6.40
C LEU A 74 -11.17 0.24 -6.10
N LEU A 75 -10.31 0.31 -7.11
CA LEU A 75 -8.92 0.74 -6.95
C LEU A 75 -8.81 2.23 -6.59
N GLU A 76 -9.69 3.09 -7.11
CA GLU A 76 -9.76 4.50 -6.70
C GLU A 76 -10.15 4.63 -5.23
N ASP A 77 -11.16 3.86 -4.79
CA ASP A 77 -11.60 3.84 -3.38
C ASP A 77 -10.50 3.33 -2.44
N VAL A 78 -9.79 2.27 -2.84
CA VAL A 78 -8.62 1.77 -2.10
C VAL A 78 -7.51 2.80 -2.08
N GLY A 79 -7.22 3.46 -3.21
CA GLY A 79 -6.23 4.53 -3.30
C GLY A 79 -6.54 5.68 -2.33
N ALA A 80 -7.81 6.08 -2.25
CA ALA A 80 -8.27 7.10 -1.30
C ALA A 80 -8.13 6.63 0.17
N ALA A 81 -8.39 5.36 0.46
CA ALA A 81 -8.14 4.79 1.79
C ALA A 81 -6.65 4.83 2.16
N VAL A 82 -5.78 4.35 1.27
CA VAL A 82 -4.32 4.41 1.46
C VAL A 82 -3.85 5.85 1.66
N ALA A 83 -4.34 6.80 0.87
CA ALA A 83 -4.02 8.20 1.03
C ALA A 83 -4.41 8.74 2.41
N ARG A 84 -5.64 8.45 2.89
CA ARG A 84 -6.10 8.89 4.21
C ARG A 84 -5.26 8.31 5.36
N ASP A 85 -4.85 7.05 5.23
CA ASP A 85 -4.14 6.35 6.30
C ASP A 85 -2.65 6.74 6.37
N TRP A 86 -2.04 7.10 5.24
CA TRP A 86 -0.57 7.24 5.12
C TRP A 86 -0.08 8.62 4.68
N LEU A 87 -0.93 9.47 4.09
CA LEU A 87 -0.56 10.85 3.78
C LEU A 87 -0.95 11.74 4.95
N HIS A 88 0.02 12.02 5.81
CA HIS A 88 -0.10 13.15 6.71
C HIS A 88 0.02 14.45 5.91
N PRO A 89 -0.74 15.51 6.22
CA PRO A 89 -0.47 16.83 5.66
C PRO A 89 0.99 17.15 5.94
N THR A 90 1.78 17.33 4.89
CA THR A 90 3.16 17.80 5.02
C THR A 90 3.13 19.08 5.83
N PRO A 91 3.91 19.21 6.92
CA PRO A 91 4.06 20.50 7.57
C PRO A 91 4.54 21.50 6.52
N ASP A 92 3.94 22.70 6.55
CA ASP A 92 4.24 23.76 5.61
C ASP A 92 5.75 23.98 5.58
N ARG A 93 6.38 23.72 4.44
CA ARG A 93 7.83 23.79 4.31
C ARG A 93 8.19 25.27 4.37
N PRO A 94 8.97 25.73 5.38
CA PRO A 94 9.26 27.15 5.52
C PRO A 94 9.86 27.67 4.21
N SER A 95 9.29 28.77 3.71
CA SER A 95 9.76 29.44 2.50
C SER A 95 11.26 29.71 2.65
N PRO A 96 12.09 29.43 1.62
CA PRO A 96 13.51 29.71 1.71
C PRO A 96 13.70 31.21 1.99
N ALA A 97 14.32 31.51 3.13
CA ALA A 97 14.66 32.88 3.50
C ALA A 97 15.51 33.47 2.36
N HIS A 98 15.00 34.53 1.73
CA HIS A 98 15.79 35.32 0.82
C HIS A 98 16.98 35.90 1.59
N PRO A 99 18.23 35.78 1.08
CA PRO A 99 19.33 36.50 1.65
C PRO A 99 19.10 37.99 1.41
N GLN A 100 18.77 38.72 2.47
CA GLN A 100 18.80 40.19 2.48
C GLN A 100 20.28 40.58 2.38
N GLY A 101 20.69 41.05 1.21
CA GLY A 101 22.05 41.55 0.98
C GLY A 101 22.27 42.90 1.68
N ASP A 102 23.48 43.05 2.22
CA ASP A 102 24.04 44.25 2.84
C ASP A 102 24.23 45.43 1.86
#